data_AF-A0A936QG51-F1
#
_entry.id   AF-A0A936QG51-F1
#
_cell.length_a   1.000
_cell.length_b   1.000
_cell.length_c   1.000
_cell.angle_alpha   90.00
_cell.angle_beta   90.00
_cell.angle_gamma   90.00
#
_symmetry.space_group_name_H-M   'P 1'
#
loop_
_entity.id
_entity.type
_entity.pdbx_description
1 polymer ?
#
loop_
_entity_poly.entity_id
_entity_poly.type
_entity_poly.pdbx_seq_one_letter_code
_entity_poly.pdbx_strand_id
1 'polypeptide(L)'
;MPASIFSAFETELYKNLYKDILGDELFENYLYQKNIPVRNTAKLLKLNSSALFENNFAKEQLIRKSFYDAVSSLIAKHGSDMNKWQWGDLHNVYMKHPLGIVPEFSSMLNIGPFKSGGTGTTVNNLEYSFSSALKTGEYQSFLGPSMRMITDLSSIEDYYSILPTGQSGQPLHRNYNDQARLWLNGDYKKSRQIMNFSKPKNLNCLYLNLQNNSFDLKRRKI
;
A
#
# COMPACT_ATOMS: atom_id res chain seq x y z
N MET A 1 -2.43 -16.07 8.45
CA MET A 1 -2.45 -17.35 7.71
C MET A 1 -3.40 -17.34 6.50
N PRO A 2 -4.74 -17.22 6.60
CA PRO A 2 -5.62 -17.41 5.44
C PRO A 2 -5.39 -16.42 4.28
N ALA A 3 -5.18 -15.13 4.60
CA ALA A 3 -4.90 -14.11 3.60
C ALA A 3 -3.60 -14.37 2.82
N SER A 4 -2.55 -14.85 3.48
CA SER A 4 -1.28 -15.21 2.82
C SER A 4 -1.46 -16.33 1.80
N ILE A 5 -2.21 -17.37 2.17
CA ILE A 5 -2.53 -18.50 1.28
C ILE A 5 -3.37 -18.01 0.10
N PHE A 6 -4.38 -17.18 0.36
CA PHE A 6 -5.21 -16.61 -0.70
C PHE A 6 -4.40 -15.76 -1.69
N SER A 7 -3.55 -14.85 -1.20
CA SER A 7 -2.72 -14.00 -2.06
C SER A 7 -1.69 -14.80 -2.86
N ALA A 8 -1.10 -15.85 -2.28
CA ALA A 8 -0.22 -16.76 -3.01
C ALA A 8 -1.00 -17.53 -4.09
N PHE A 9 -2.15 -18.09 -3.72
CA PHE A 9 -3.06 -18.79 -4.65
C PHE A 9 -3.45 -17.90 -5.82
N GLU A 10 -3.82 -16.66 -5.57
CA GLU A 10 -4.18 -15.70 -6.60
C GLU A 10 -3.04 -15.51 -7.63
N THR A 11 -1.81 -15.33 -7.15
CA THR A 11 -0.66 -15.13 -8.04
C THR A 11 -0.29 -16.38 -8.85
N GLU A 12 -0.29 -17.57 -8.23
CA GLU A 12 -0.03 -18.83 -8.93
C GLU A 12 -1.19 -19.22 -9.87
N LEU A 13 -2.42 -18.79 -9.57
CA LEU A 13 -3.56 -18.91 -10.46
C LEU A 13 -3.36 -18.08 -11.74
N TYR A 14 -2.93 -16.83 -11.63
CA TYR A 14 -2.62 -16.02 -12.81
C TYR A 14 -1.51 -16.65 -13.65
N LYS A 15 -0.46 -17.15 -12.99
CA LYS A 15 0.64 -17.83 -13.67
C LYS A 15 0.16 -19.07 -14.43
N ASN A 16 -0.57 -19.97 -13.77
CA ASN A 16 -1.06 -21.20 -14.40
C ASN A 16 -2.14 -20.97 -15.47
N LEU A 17 -2.89 -19.86 -15.41
CA LEU A 17 -3.88 -19.52 -16.45
C LEU A 17 -3.28 -18.85 -17.68
N TYR A 18 -2.33 -17.94 -17.48
CA TYR A 18 -1.98 -16.98 -18.52
C TYR A 18 -0.54 -17.10 -19.03
N LYS A 19 0.39 -17.59 -18.20
CA LYS A 19 1.82 -17.49 -18.51
C LYS A 19 2.20 -18.24 -19.79
N ASP A 20 1.75 -19.48 -19.93
CA ASP A 20 2.11 -20.32 -21.08
C ASP A 20 1.55 -19.78 -22.41
N ILE A 21 0.44 -19.03 -22.35
CA ILE A 21 -0.24 -18.47 -23.52
C ILE A 21 0.32 -17.11 -23.90
N LEU A 22 0.63 -16.27 -22.91
CA LEU A 22 1.14 -14.93 -23.14
C LEU A 22 2.67 -14.92 -23.39
N GLY A 23 3.39 -15.91 -22.87
CA GLY A 23 4.86 -15.86 -22.76
C GLY A 23 5.32 -14.90 -21.66
N ASP A 24 6.62 -14.93 -21.34
CA ASP A 24 7.17 -14.22 -20.17
C ASP A 24 6.94 -12.70 -20.21
N GLU A 25 7.29 -12.02 -21.30
CA GLU A 25 7.22 -10.56 -21.38
C GLU A 25 5.77 -10.03 -21.27
N LEU A 26 4.86 -10.61 -22.06
CA LEU A 26 3.47 -10.17 -22.05
C LEU A 26 2.76 -10.55 -20.75
N PHE A 27 3.12 -11.68 -20.13
CA PHE A 27 2.60 -12.05 -18.80
C PHE A 27 3.02 -11.03 -17.73
N GLU A 28 4.28 -10.59 -17.74
CA GLU A 28 4.77 -9.56 -16.81
C GLU A 28 4.00 -8.23 -16.99
N ASN A 29 3.80 -7.81 -18.24
CA ASN A 29 3.00 -6.62 -18.56
C ASN A 29 1.52 -6.78 -18.16
N TYR A 30 0.96 -7.99 -18.31
CA TYR A 30 -0.40 -8.30 -17.89
C TYR A 30 -0.57 -8.21 -16.37
N LEU A 31 0.42 -8.67 -15.60
CA LEU A 31 0.42 -8.58 -14.15
C LEU A 31 0.61 -7.15 -13.62
N TYR A 32 1.29 -6.29 -14.38
CA TYR A 32 1.47 -4.88 -14.01
C TYR A 32 0.14 -4.12 -13.93
N GLN A 33 -0.79 -4.40 -14.85
CA GLN A 33 -2.13 -3.81 -14.88
C GLN A 33 -3.09 -4.54 -13.95
N LYS A 34 -2.81 -4.57 -12.64
CA LYS A 34 -3.49 -5.37 -11.60
C LYS A 34 -5.01 -5.58 -11.72
N ASN A 35 -5.77 -4.54 -12.05
CA ASN A 35 -7.22 -4.65 -12.18
C ASN A 35 -7.65 -5.62 -13.29
N ILE A 36 -6.80 -5.81 -14.31
CA ILE A 36 -7.05 -6.69 -15.45
C ILE A 36 -7.02 -8.18 -15.03
N PRO A 37 -5.92 -8.75 -14.51
CA PRO A 37 -5.89 -10.16 -14.09
C PRO A 37 -6.97 -10.47 -13.05
N VAL A 38 -7.19 -9.59 -12.07
CA VAL A 38 -8.23 -9.78 -11.04
C VAL A 38 -9.61 -9.89 -11.67
N ARG A 39 -10.02 -8.90 -12.46
CA ARG A 39 -11.38 -8.84 -13.03
C ARG A 39 -11.60 -9.91 -14.10
N ASN A 40 -10.62 -10.13 -14.96
CA ASN A 40 -10.72 -11.11 -16.03
C ASN A 40 -10.77 -12.52 -15.47
N THR A 41 -9.92 -12.86 -14.50
CA THR A 41 -9.94 -14.18 -13.85
C THR A 41 -11.28 -14.41 -13.14
N ALA A 42 -11.77 -13.42 -12.38
CA ALA A 42 -13.06 -13.55 -11.70
C ALA A 42 -14.25 -13.76 -12.66
N LYS A 43 -14.22 -13.15 -13.84
CA LYS A 43 -15.22 -13.38 -14.90
C LYS A 43 -15.04 -14.75 -15.55
N LEU A 44 -13.81 -15.10 -15.89
CA LEU A 44 -13.43 -16.35 -16.54
C LEU A 44 -13.87 -17.57 -15.73
N LEU A 45 -13.60 -17.57 -14.41
CA LEU A 45 -13.92 -18.71 -13.55
C LEU A 45 -15.42 -19.01 -13.41
N LYS A 46 -16.30 -18.06 -13.75
CA LYS A 46 -17.76 -18.26 -13.80
C LYS A 46 -18.21 -19.09 -15.01
N LEU A 47 -17.37 -19.21 -16.02
CA LEU A 47 -17.68 -19.98 -17.22
C LEU A 47 -17.44 -21.48 -16.98
N ASN A 48 -18.22 -22.32 -17.67
CA ASN A 48 -18.01 -23.78 -17.65
C ASN A 48 -16.83 -24.22 -18.53
N SER A 49 -16.47 -23.41 -19.52
CA SER A 49 -15.35 -23.63 -20.46
C SER A 49 -14.87 -22.29 -21.01
N SER A 50 -13.66 -22.27 -21.55
CA SER A 50 -13.05 -21.10 -22.21
C SER A 50 -11.89 -21.53 -23.12
N ALA A 51 -11.25 -20.58 -23.78
CA ALA A 51 -9.98 -20.85 -24.48
C ALA A 51 -8.83 -21.25 -23.52
N LEU A 52 -8.99 -21.05 -22.21
CA LEU A 52 -7.97 -21.31 -21.19
C LEU A 52 -8.21 -22.63 -20.43
N PHE A 53 -9.40 -23.21 -20.55
CA PHE A 53 -9.75 -24.53 -20.01
C PHE A 53 -10.97 -25.09 -20.75
N GLU A 54 -10.91 -26.34 -21.16
CA GLU A 54 -11.90 -26.93 -22.07
C GLU A 54 -13.27 -27.17 -21.42
N ASN A 55 -13.29 -27.46 -20.12
CA ASN A 55 -14.50 -27.82 -19.38
C ASN A 55 -14.30 -27.60 -17.85
N ASN A 56 -15.35 -27.89 -17.08
CA ASN A 56 -15.32 -27.72 -15.62
C ASN A 56 -14.28 -28.62 -14.93
N PHE A 57 -14.05 -29.85 -15.43
CA PHE A 57 -13.05 -30.74 -14.87
C PHE A 57 -11.63 -30.19 -15.03
N ALA A 58 -11.28 -29.72 -16.24
CA ALA A 58 -10.01 -29.06 -16.51
C ALA A 58 -9.83 -27.79 -15.66
N LYS A 59 -10.89 -26.98 -15.50
CA LYS A 59 -10.88 -25.80 -14.62
C LYS A 59 -10.59 -26.17 -13.17
N GLU A 60 -11.25 -27.21 -12.64
CA GLU A 60 -11.03 -27.67 -11.27
C GLU A 60 -9.61 -28.19 -11.05
N GLN A 61 -9.07 -28.94 -12.01
CA GLN A 61 -7.68 -29.41 -11.97
C GLN A 61 -6.70 -28.24 -11.94
N LEU A 62 -6.92 -27.22 -12.77
CA LEU A 62 -6.09 -26.01 -12.80
C LEU A 62 -6.15 -25.27 -11.47
N ILE A 63 -7.35 -25.07 -10.89
CA ILE A 63 -7.50 -24.43 -9.58
C ILE A 63 -6.77 -25.22 -8.49
N ARG A 64 -6.90 -26.55 -8.47
CA ARG A 64 -6.21 -27.43 -7.52
C ARG A 64 -4.69 -27.33 -7.66
N LYS A 65 -4.19 -27.33 -8.90
CA LYS A 65 -2.77 -27.14 -9.20
C LYS A 65 -2.28 -25.79 -8.65
N SER A 66 -2.99 -24.70 -8.93
CA SER A 66 -2.62 -23.37 -8.44
C SER A 66 -2.62 -23.27 -6.91
N PHE A 67 -3.54 -23.96 -6.24
CA PHE A 67 -3.54 -24.03 -4.78
C PHE A 67 -2.32 -24.81 -4.26
N TYR A 68 -2.01 -25.95 -4.87
CA TYR A 68 -0.82 -26.74 -4.53
C TYR A 68 0.48 -25.95 -4.73
N ASP A 69 0.60 -25.26 -5.88
CA ASP A 69 1.77 -24.43 -6.20
C ASP A 69 1.91 -23.28 -5.21
N ALA A 70 0.80 -22.66 -4.79
CA ALA A 70 0.81 -21.58 -3.81
C ALA A 70 1.29 -22.03 -2.43
N VAL A 71 0.79 -23.15 -1.94
CA VAL A 71 1.26 -23.73 -0.67
C VAL A 71 2.73 -24.12 -0.79
N SER A 72 3.14 -24.74 -1.89
CA SER A 72 4.54 -25.10 -2.15
C SER A 72 5.46 -23.88 -2.17
N SER A 73 5.02 -22.79 -2.81
CA SER A 73 5.73 -21.50 -2.86
C SER A 73 5.87 -20.87 -1.48
N LEU A 74 4.81 -20.92 -0.66
CA LEU A 74 4.86 -20.44 0.73
C LEU A 74 5.79 -21.27 1.60
N ILE A 75 5.77 -22.61 1.48
CA ILE A 75 6.70 -23.50 2.19
C ILE A 75 8.14 -23.18 1.81
N ALA A 76 8.42 -23.05 0.51
CA ALA A 76 9.76 -22.80 0.00
C ALA A 76 10.34 -21.46 0.47
N LYS A 77 9.50 -20.41 0.57
CA LYS A 77 9.95 -19.05 0.86
C LYS A 77 9.84 -18.66 2.35
N HIS A 78 8.88 -19.25 3.08
CA HIS A 78 8.55 -18.86 4.46
C HIS A 78 8.62 -20.04 5.46
N GLY A 79 9.01 -21.23 4.99
CA GLY A 79 9.10 -22.44 5.81
C GLY A 79 7.77 -23.18 5.96
N SER A 80 7.84 -24.42 6.47
CA SER A 80 6.70 -25.34 6.56
C SER A 80 5.73 -25.07 7.72
N ASP A 81 6.09 -24.21 8.68
CA ASP A 81 5.22 -23.83 9.79
C ASP A 81 4.20 -22.78 9.35
N MET A 82 3.00 -23.24 9.00
CA MET A 82 1.89 -22.40 8.53
C MET A 82 1.46 -21.32 9.53
N ASN A 83 1.74 -21.50 10.83
CA ASN A 83 1.41 -20.48 11.85
C ASN A 83 2.24 -19.21 11.67
N LYS A 84 3.39 -19.29 11.01
CA LYS A 84 4.27 -18.15 10.70
C LYS A 84 3.83 -17.39 9.44
N TRP A 85 2.88 -17.90 8.68
CA TRP A 85 2.39 -17.23 7.46
C TRP A 85 1.37 -16.13 7.81
N GLN A 86 1.72 -15.21 8.71
CA GLN A 86 0.84 -14.08 9.02
C GLN A 86 0.94 -13.05 7.91
N TRP A 87 -0.21 -12.53 7.47
CA TRP A 87 -0.26 -11.68 6.28
C TRP A 87 0.62 -10.45 6.43
N GLY A 88 0.60 -9.80 7.60
CA GLY A 88 1.44 -8.64 7.86
C GLY A 88 2.95 -8.92 7.85
N ASP A 89 3.39 -10.17 7.99
CA ASP A 89 4.82 -10.52 7.84
C ASP A 89 5.24 -10.54 6.36
N LEU A 90 4.32 -10.93 5.48
CA LEU A 90 4.54 -10.99 4.03
C LEU A 90 4.21 -9.65 3.36
N HIS A 91 3.19 -8.95 3.87
CA HIS A 91 2.64 -7.70 3.36
C HIS A 91 2.93 -6.56 4.32
N ASN A 92 3.94 -5.78 3.96
CA ASN A 92 4.40 -4.66 4.76
C ASN A 92 4.38 -3.36 3.95
N VAL A 93 4.23 -2.25 4.67
CA VAL A 93 4.40 -0.90 4.13
C VAL A 93 5.78 -0.43 4.51
N TYR A 94 6.59 -0.11 3.50
CA TYR A 94 7.92 0.46 3.70
C TYR A 94 8.09 1.69 2.81
N MET A 95 8.05 2.86 3.44
CA MET A 95 8.13 4.15 2.77
C MET A 95 9.60 4.53 2.62
N LYS A 96 10.17 4.17 1.46
CA LYS A 96 11.58 4.40 1.15
C LYS A 96 11.82 5.82 0.64
N HIS A 97 12.78 6.49 1.23
CA HIS A 97 13.30 7.76 0.72
C HIS A 97 14.30 7.50 -0.42
N PRO A 98 14.36 8.33 -1.48
CA PRO A 98 15.32 8.14 -2.58
C PRO A 98 16.78 8.03 -2.13
N LEU A 99 17.20 8.87 -1.18
CA LEU A 99 18.54 8.82 -0.58
C LEU A 99 18.70 7.73 0.50
N GLY A 100 17.62 7.05 0.89
CA GLY A 100 17.63 5.94 1.84
C GLY A 100 18.16 4.64 1.26
N ILE A 101 18.61 4.64 -0.01
CA ILE A 101 19.37 3.54 -0.62
C ILE A 101 20.78 3.44 -0.02
N VAL A 102 21.32 4.53 0.51
CA VAL A 102 22.60 4.57 1.23
C VAL A 102 22.36 3.99 2.63
N PRO A 103 22.97 2.82 2.99
CA PRO A 103 22.66 2.10 4.22
C PRO A 103 22.80 2.95 5.49
N GLU A 104 23.79 3.84 5.52
CA GLU A 104 24.11 4.74 6.63
C GLU A 104 22.98 5.74 6.93
N PHE A 105 22.18 6.10 5.92
CA PHE A 105 21.06 7.03 6.06
C PHE A 105 19.70 6.32 6.07
N SER A 106 19.65 5.03 5.75
CA SER A 106 18.40 4.26 5.60
C SER A 106 17.50 4.33 6.83
N SER A 107 18.05 4.13 8.03
CA SER A 107 17.27 4.13 9.28
C SER A 107 16.71 5.51 9.65
N MET A 108 17.35 6.59 9.19
CA MET A 108 16.93 7.96 9.42
C MET A 108 15.88 8.43 8.41
N LEU A 109 16.02 7.98 7.16
CA LEU A 109 15.22 8.47 6.04
C LEU A 109 14.02 7.57 5.71
N ASN A 110 14.18 6.25 5.81
CA ASN A 110 13.11 5.32 5.50
C ASN A 110 12.18 5.14 6.70
N ILE A 111 10.88 4.96 6.42
CA ILE A 111 9.87 4.83 7.47
C ILE A 111 9.22 3.44 7.33
N GLY A 112 9.41 2.61 8.36
CA GLY A 112 9.03 1.19 8.37
C GLY A 112 10.24 0.27 8.22
N PRO A 113 10.07 -0.98 7.76
CA PRO A 113 8.82 -1.59 7.32
C PRO A 113 7.82 -1.81 8.46
N PHE A 114 6.54 -1.70 8.16
CA PHE A 114 5.47 -2.00 9.11
C PHE A 114 4.55 -3.09 8.56
N LYS A 115 4.22 -4.05 9.41
CA LYS A 115 3.21 -5.07 9.09
C LYS A 115 1.88 -4.39 8.79
N SER A 116 1.20 -4.82 7.72
CA SER A 116 -0.09 -4.25 7.37
C SER A 116 -1.10 -5.28 6.89
N GLY A 117 -2.38 -4.94 7.06
CA GLY A 117 -3.49 -5.67 6.46
C GLY A 117 -3.86 -5.08 5.10
N GLY A 118 -4.94 -5.56 4.50
CA GLY A 118 -5.42 -5.05 3.22
C GLY A 118 -4.62 -5.57 2.02
N THR A 119 -5.10 -5.22 0.84
CA THR A 119 -4.55 -5.52 -0.49
C THR A 119 -5.05 -4.46 -1.49
N GLY A 120 -4.65 -4.56 -2.76
CA GLY A 120 -5.14 -3.71 -3.86
C GLY A 120 -6.65 -3.76 -4.14
N THR A 121 -7.37 -4.75 -3.58
CA THR A 121 -8.81 -4.95 -3.82
C THR A 121 -9.67 -4.78 -2.56
N THR A 122 -9.06 -4.37 -1.45
CA THR A 122 -9.77 -4.09 -0.18
C THR A 122 -9.94 -2.59 0.05
N VAL A 123 -10.82 -2.22 0.99
CA VAL A 123 -11.02 -0.81 1.41
C VAL A 123 -9.71 -0.20 1.93
N ASN A 124 -8.94 -0.95 2.73
CA ASN A 124 -7.58 -0.55 3.07
C ASN A 124 -6.64 -0.89 1.90
N ASN A 125 -6.68 -0.06 0.87
CA ASN A 125 -5.94 -0.28 -0.37
C ASN A 125 -4.43 -0.15 -0.13
N LEU A 126 -3.76 -1.30 -0.04
CA LEU A 126 -2.30 -1.43 0.07
C LEU A 126 -1.84 -2.44 -0.98
N GLU A 127 -1.52 -1.92 -2.15
CA GLU A 127 -1.26 -2.75 -3.32
C GLU A 127 0.22 -3.14 -3.40
N TYR A 128 0.46 -4.43 -3.63
CA TYR A 128 1.79 -5.04 -3.84
C TYR A 128 1.98 -5.53 -5.28
N SER A 129 3.19 -5.71 -5.80
CA SER A 129 3.36 -6.22 -7.18
C SER A 129 3.09 -7.74 -7.28
N PHE A 130 2.23 -8.17 -8.21
CA PHE A 130 2.00 -9.61 -8.46
C PHE A 130 3.26 -10.31 -9.00
N SER A 131 4.02 -9.62 -9.85
CA SER A 131 5.29 -10.13 -10.38
C SER A 131 6.32 -10.33 -9.26
N SER A 132 6.46 -9.34 -8.37
CA SER A 132 7.36 -9.44 -7.21
C SER A 132 6.92 -10.57 -6.29
N ALA A 133 5.61 -10.71 -6.01
CA ALA A 133 5.09 -11.81 -5.21
C ALA A 133 5.43 -13.19 -5.80
N LEU A 134 5.29 -13.38 -7.12
CA LEU A 134 5.71 -14.63 -7.77
C LEU A 134 7.21 -14.88 -7.66
N LYS A 135 8.04 -13.87 -7.91
CA LYS A 135 9.51 -13.99 -7.94
C LYS A 135 10.13 -14.15 -6.56
N THR A 136 9.82 -13.24 -5.63
CA THR A 136 10.47 -13.17 -4.31
C THR A 136 9.61 -13.74 -3.18
N GLY A 137 8.30 -13.87 -3.38
CA GLY A 137 7.35 -14.21 -2.30
C GLY A 137 7.15 -13.11 -1.28
N GLU A 138 7.61 -11.90 -1.59
CA GLU A 138 7.35 -10.71 -0.82
C GLU A 138 6.14 -9.99 -1.38
N TYR A 139 5.28 -9.51 -0.48
CA TYR A 139 4.06 -8.81 -0.82
C TYR A 139 4.18 -7.35 -0.38
N GLN A 140 5.37 -6.76 -0.45
CA GLN A 140 5.57 -5.37 -0.04
C GLN A 140 4.63 -4.42 -0.81
N SER A 141 3.93 -3.56 -0.08
CA SER A 141 3.07 -2.52 -0.65
C SER A 141 3.91 -1.45 -1.36
N PHE A 142 3.54 -1.10 -2.59
CA PHE A 142 4.14 0.01 -3.34
C PHE A 142 3.14 1.16 -3.58
N LEU A 143 1.84 0.91 -3.42
CA LEU A 143 0.78 1.90 -3.57
C LEU A 143 -0.16 1.85 -2.38
N GLY A 144 -0.64 3.02 -1.96
CA GLY A 144 -1.61 3.17 -0.88
C GLY A 144 -2.17 4.59 -0.80
N PRO A 145 -3.09 4.87 0.15
CA PRO A 145 -3.73 6.17 0.25
C PRO A 145 -2.73 7.26 0.68
N SER A 146 -2.57 8.28 -0.17
CA SER A 146 -1.77 9.47 0.12
C SER A 146 -2.36 10.33 1.25
N MET A 147 -3.66 10.16 1.53
CA MET A 147 -4.39 10.79 2.62
C MET A 147 -5.66 10.01 2.91
N ARG A 148 -6.13 10.03 4.16
CA ARG A 148 -7.52 9.70 4.49
C ARG A 148 -8.16 10.91 5.18
N MET A 149 -9.43 11.18 4.89
CA MET A 149 -10.15 12.34 5.41
C MET A 149 -11.60 12.01 5.73
N ILE A 150 -12.11 12.60 6.81
CA ILE A 150 -13.51 12.55 7.23
C ILE A 150 -13.94 13.99 7.54
N THR A 151 -15.02 14.43 6.91
CA THR A 151 -15.57 15.79 7.09
C THR A 151 -17.06 15.69 7.34
N ASP A 152 -17.53 16.43 8.35
CA ASP A 152 -18.97 16.66 8.56
C ASP A 152 -19.39 17.87 7.73
N LEU A 153 -20.31 17.66 6.78
CA LEU A 153 -20.77 18.73 5.89
C LEU A 153 -21.61 19.79 6.61
N SER A 154 -22.11 19.51 7.82
CA SER A 154 -22.77 20.51 8.67
C SER A 154 -21.77 21.43 9.40
N SER A 155 -20.49 21.03 9.49
CA SER A 155 -19.42 21.78 10.15
C SER A 155 -18.09 21.62 9.40
N ILE A 156 -17.97 22.30 8.26
CA ILE A 156 -16.81 22.16 7.36
C ILE A 156 -15.48 22.67 7.95
N GLU A 157 -15.52 23.44 9.04
CA GLU A 157 -14.32 24.00 9.67
C GLU A 157 -13.50 22.94 10.40
N ASP A 158 -14.12 21.89 10.93
CA ASP A 158 -13.46 20.81 11.62
C ASP A 158 -13.47 19.54 10.75
N TYR A 159 -12.30 18.95 10.53
CA TYR A 159 -12.17 17.71 9.77
C TYR A 159 -11.12 16.80 10.40
N TYR A 160 -11.23 15.51 10.12
CA TYR A 160 -10.23 14.53 10.51
C TYR A 160 -9.42 14.18 9.29
N SER A 161 -8.10 14.24 9.38
CA SER A 161 -7.21 13.85 8.30
C SER A 161 -5.99 13.10 8.82
N ILE A 162 -5.39 12.30 7.95
CA ILE A 162 -4.15 11.61 8.24
C ILE A 162 -3.33 11.43 6.97
N LEU A 163 -2.02 11.66 7.08
CA LEU A 163 -1.03 11.42 6.05
C LEU A 163 -0.25 10.12 6.33
N PRO A 164 0.25 9.41 5.31
CA PRO A 164 1.03 8.17 5.48
C PRO A 164 2.33 8.36 6.26
N THR A 165 2.89 9.58 6.29
CA THR A 165 4.13 9.90 6.99
C THR A 165 3.92 10.99 8.03
N GLY A 166 3.85 12.24 7.59
CA GLY A 166 3.80 13.44 8.40
C GLY A 166 3.68 14.65 7.49
N GLN A 167 3.50 15.83 8.06
CA GLN A 167 3.34 17.07 7.27
C GLN A 167 4.65 17.63 6.72
N SER A 168 5.79 17.22 7.26
CA SER A 168 7.10 17.72 6.83
C SER A 168 7.82 16.71 5.93
N GLY A 169 8.37 17.17 4.82
CA GLY A 169 9.31 16.39 4.01
C GLY A 169 10.77 16.49 4.46
N GLN A 170 11.07 17.30 5.50
CA GLN A 170 12.43 17.50 6.00
C GLN A 170 12.82 16.35 6.93
N PRO A 171 13.87 15.57 6.61
CA PRO A 171 14.39 14.55 7.52
C PRO A 171 14.67 15.15 8.91
N LEU A 172 14.47 14.35 9.95
CA LEU A 172 14.65 14.72 11.37
C LEU A 172 13.67 15.78 11.93
N HIS A 173 12.82 16.39 11.10
CA HIS A 173 11.76 17.24 11.62
C HIS A 173 10.77 16.40 12.44
N ARG A 174 10.29 16.94 13.56
CA ARG A 174 9.36 16.23 14.46
C ARG A 174 8.07 15.74 13.78
N ASN A 175 7.69 16.36 12.66
CA ASN A 175 6.51 16.03 11.86
C ASN A 175 6.86 15.32 10.54
N TYR A 176 8.03 14.69 10.45
CA TYR A 176 8.46 13.92 9.27
C TYR A 176 7.67 12.61 9.13
N ASN A 177 7.51 11.90 10.24
CA ASN A 177 6.88 10.57 10.30
C ASN A 177 5.90 10.43 11.48
N ASP A 178 5.44 11.54 12.07
CA ASP A 178 4.61 11.57 13.28
C ASP A 178 3.21 10.98 13.09
N GLN A 179 2.78 10.78 11.85
CA GLN A 179 1.48 10.22 11.49
C GLN A 179 1.56 8.78 10.99
N ALA A 180 2.76 8.24 10.72
CA ALA A 180 2.91 6.93 10.07
C ALA A 180 2.22 5.80 10.85
N ARG A 181 2.39 5.73 12.17
CA ARG A 181 1.73 4.72 13.01
C ARG A 181 0.21 4.92 13.08
N LEU A 182 -0.26 6.16 13.17
CA LEU A 182 -1.69 6.49 13.18
C LEU A 182 -2.34 6.07 11.86
N TRP A 183 -1.70 6.40 10.74
CA TRP A 183 -2.16 6.03 9.41
C TRP A 183 -2.21 4.50 9.21
N LEU A 184 -1.26 3.75 9.77
CA LEU A 184 -1.28 2.29 9.71
C LEU A 184 -2.41 1.67 10.52
N ASN A 185 -2.72 2.26 11.68
CA ASN A 185 -3.78 1.79 12.57
C ASN A 185 -5.18 2.24 12.13
N GLY A 186 -5.28 3.12 11.13
CA GLY A 186 -6.55 3.72 10.70
C GLY A 186 -7.02 4.86 11.60
N ASP A 187 -6.11 5.43 12.41
CA ASP A 187 -6.38 6.59 13.25
C ASP A 187 -6.30 7.91 12.46
N TYR A 188 -6.85 8.98 13.04
CA TYR A 188 -6.92 10.30 12.42
C TYR A 188 -6.47 11.41 13.36
N LYS A 189 -6.00 12.53 12.79
CA LYS A 189 -5.77 13.78 13.51
C LYS A 189 -6.91 14.75 13.22
N LYS A 190 -7.48 15.35 14.28
CA LYS A 190 -8.41 16.46 14.13
C LYS A 190 -7.66 17.70 13.65
N SER A 191 -8.16 18.32 12.60
CA SER A 191 -7.66 19.54 12.00
C SER A 191 -8.79 20.56 11.93
N ARG A 192 -8.44 21.84 11.98
CA ARG A 192 -9.38 22.94 11.82
C ARG A 192 -8.93 23.84 10.67
N GLN A 193 -9.82 24.09 9.71
CA GLN A 193 -9.62 25.07 8.67
C GLN A 193 -9.94 26.46 9.22
N ILE A 194 -8.99 27.38 9.10
CA ILE A 194 -9.17 28.77 9.51
C ILE A 194 -9.66 29.55 8.29
N MET A 195 -10.97 29.75 8.21
CA MET A 195 -11.60 30.54 7.13
C MET A 195 -11.46 32.06 7.38
N ASN A 196 -11.19 32.47 8.63
CA ASN A 196 -11.01 33.87 9.02
C ASN A 196 -9.68 34.08 9.76
N PHE A 197 -8.70 34.69 9.09
CA PHE A 197 -7.36 34.98 9.64
C PHE A 197 -7.32 36.10 10.68
N SER A 198 -8.47 36.70 11.01
CA SER A 198 -8.56 37.82 11.96
C SER A 198 -8.45 37.38 13.43
N LYS A 199 -8.49 36.08 13.75
CA LYS A 199 -8.42 35.57 15.14
C LYS A 199 -7.72 34.20 15.32
N PRO A 200 -6.48 33.96 14.84
CA PRO A 200 -5.74 32.79 15.30
C PRO A 200 -5.35 33.01 16.79
N LYS A 201 -5.88 32.19 17.70
CA LYS A 201 -5.39 32.10 19.09
C LYS A 201 -4.62 30.78 19.24
N ASN A 202 -3.46 30.86 19.88
CA ASN A 202 -2.48 29.80 20.13
C ASN A 202 -1.81 29.15 18.89
N LEU A 203 -1.48 29.92 17.86
CA LEU A 203 -0.65 29.42 16.74
C LEU A 203 0.75 30.03 16.74
N ASN A 204 1.75 29.20 16.42
CA ASN A 204 3.10 29.68 16.12
C ASN A 204 3.10 30.14 14.66
N CYS A 205 2.91 31.44 14.44
CA CYS A 205 2.93 32.04 13.11
C CYS A 205 4.29 32.68 12.82
N LEU A 206 4.77 32.52 11.60
CA LEU A 206 5.86 33.32 11.06
C LEU A 206 5.25 34.48 10.27
N TYR A 207 5.63 35.69 10.64
CA TYR A 207 5.30 36.89 9.88
C TYR A 207 6.45 37.21 8.95
N LEU A 208 6.17 37.25 7.65
CA LEU A 208 7.07 37.74 6.62
C LEU A 208 6.65 39.14 6.25
N ASN A 209 7.44 40.14 6.64
CA ASN A 209 7.23 41.52 6.19
C ASN A 209 8.09 41.77 4.95
N LEU A 210 7.44 41.99 3.80
CA LEU A 210 8.10 42.32 2.55
C LEU A 210 8.03 43.84 2.35
N GLN A 211 9.01 44.55 2.92
CA GLN A 211 9.24 45.96 2.60
C GLN A 211 10.71 46.17 2.19
N ASN A 212 10.91 46.94 1.11
CA ASN A 212 12.22 47.43 0.64
C ASN A 212 13.30 46.36 0.40
N ASN A 213 12.99 45.27 -0.32
CA ASN A 213 13.95 44.20 -0.67
C ASN A 213 14.72 43.60 0.54
N SER A 214 14.19 43.75 1.75
CA SER A 214 14.81 43.25 2.98
C SER A 214 13.89 42.23 3.65
N PHE A 215 14.47 41.13 4.12
CA PHE A 215 13.76 40.04 4.77
C PHE A 215 13.88 40.17 6.29
N ASP A 216 12.77 40.44 6.98
CA ASP A 216 12.68 40.38 8.44
C ASP A 216 11.68 39.28 8.85
N LEU A 217 12.20 38.22 9.48
CA LEU A 217 11.47 37.04 9.94
C LEU A 217 11.20 37.14 11.43
N LYS A 218 9.94 37.39 11.81
CA LYS A 218 9.54 37.45 13.23
C LYS A 218 8.60 36.29 13.58
N ARG A 219 8.96 35.52 14.61
CA ARG A 219 8.07 34.56 15.26
C ARG A 219 7.16 35.30 16.23
N ARG A 220 5.84 35.13 16.09
CA ARG A 220 4.86 35.57 17.09
C ARG A 220 3.96 34.41 17.48
N LYS A 221 3.74 34.29 18.79
CA LYS A 221 2.68 33.46 19.35
C LYS A 221 1.46 34.37 19.49
N ILE A 222 0.38 34.04 18.80
CA ILE A 222 -0.90 34.76 18.84
C ILE A 222 -1.93 33.79 19.35
#